data_AF-A0A7S1WJW1-F1
#
_entry.id   AF-A0A7S1WJW1-F1
#
_cell.length_a   1.000
_cell.length_b   1.000
_cell.length_c   1.000
_cell.angle_alpha   90.00
_cell.angle_beta   90.00
_cell.angle_gamma   90.00
#
_symmetry.space_group_name_H-M   'P 1'
#
loop_
_entity.id
_entity.type
_entity.pdbx_description
1 polymer ?
#
loop_
_entity_poly.entity_id
_entity_poly.type
_entity_poly.pdbx_seq_one_letter_code
_entity_poly.pdbx_strand_id
1 'polypeptide(L)'
;EEVNVEMLMWWVNVYEDGSVGCEFHHDGHGMINNITVGASFGATRNLTFKHHASGEEASFLQRNGDIFAFDDYIDSNYMHGLHPVKEEVVGQRVSVIIMGRRKVQARVSMCPLSEFAMMLGP
;
A
#
# COMPACT_ATOMS: atom_id res chain seq x y z
N GLU A 1 6.32 -10.52 -5.42
CA GLU A 1 5.03 -11.22 -5.38
C GLU A 1 4.00 -10.34 -6.09
N GLU A 2 3.03 -10.90 -6.80
CA GLU A 2 1.99 -10.10 -7.45
C GLU A 2 1.01 -9.57 -6.39
N VAL A 3 0.77 -8.26 -6.39
CA VAL A 3 -0.19 -7.60 -5.49
C VAL A 3 -1.55 -7.58 -6.19
N ASN A 4 -2.39 -8.57 -5.91
CA ASN A 4 -3.75 -8.68 -6.44
C ASN A 4 -4.76 -8.17 -5.41
N VAL A 5 -5.43 -7.07 -5.71
CA VAL A 5 -6.29 -6.34 -4.76
C VAL A 5 -7.69 -6.15 -5.33
N GLU A 6 -8.69 -6.55 -4.56
CA GLU A 6 -10.06 -6.06 -4.74
C GLU A 6 -10.15 -4.65 -4.17
N MET A 7 -10.22 -3.65 -5.04
CA MET A 7 -10.37 -2.26 -4.63
C MET A 7 -11.75 -2.04 -4.00
N LEU A 8 -11.77 -1.48 -2.80
CA LEU A 8 -12.99 -1.14 -2.06
C LEU A 8 -13.15 0.37 -1.91
N MET A 9 -12.06 1.10 -1.72
CA MET A 9 -12.05 2.55 -1.57
C MET A 9 -10.83 3.15 -2.26
N TRP A 10 -10.92 4.43 -2.58
CA TRP A 10 -9.81 5.19 -3.13
C TRP A 10 -9.93 6.67 -2.76
N TRP A 11 -8.81 7.38 -2.76
CA TRP A 11 -8.78 8.83 -2.75
C TRP A 11 -7.51 9.35 -3.40
N VAL A 12 -7.45 10.67 -3.57
CA VAL A 12 -6.32 11.36 -4.17
C VAL A 12 -5.88 12.48 -3.23
N ASN A 13 -4.59 12.47 -2.89
CA ASN A 13 -3.95 13.57 -2.18
C ASN A 13 -3.18 14.42 -3.19
N VAL A 14 -3.43 15.73 -3.19
CA VAL A 14 -2.69 16.72 -3.99
C VAL A 14 -1.81 17.51 -3.04
N TYR A 15 -0.54 17.65 -3.40
CA TYR A 15 0.44 18.46 -2.70
C TYR A 15 0.93 19.51 -3.71
N GLU A 16 0.56 20.76 -3.49
CA GLU A 16 0.81 21.87 -4.41
C GLU A 16 2.30 22.17 -4.54
N ASP A 17 3.05 21.98 -3.44
CA ASP A 17 4.49 22.19 -3.36
C ASP A 17 5.11 21.42 -2.18
N GLY A 18 6.35 21.80 -1.83
CA GLY A 18 7.11 21.22 -0.73
C GLY A 18 6.59 21.55 0.67
N SER A 19 5.79 22.61 0.83
CA SER A 19 5.27 23.05 2.13
C SER A 19 4.08 22.22 2.61
N VAL A 20 3.35 21.60 1.68
CA VAL A 20 2.20 20.76 1.99
C VAL A 20 2.66 19.35 2.33
N GLY A 21 2.04 18.79 3.38
CA GLY A 21 2.33 17.47 3.90
C GLY A 21 1.09 16.81 4.50
N CYS A 22 1.30 15.61 5.04
CA CYS A 22 0.30 14.88 5.79
C CYS A 22 0.99 14.36 7.05
N GLU A 23 0.42 14.65 8.22
CA GLU A 23 0.95 14.21 9.50
C GLU A 23 0.96 12.68 9.59
N PHE A 24 1.75 12.15 10.52
CA PHE A 24 1.74 10.73 10.83
C PHE A 24 0.34 10.26 11.22
N HIS A 25 -0.18 9.28 10.49
CA HIS A 25 -1.48 8.66 10.75
C HIS A 25 -1.45 7.17 10.45
N HIS A 26 -2.46 6.47 10.97
CA HIS A 26 -2.86 5.16 10.49
C HIS A 26 -4.01 5.35 9.51
N ASP A 27 -4.12 4.48 8.51
CA ASP A 27 -5.30 4.45 7.64
C ASP A 27 -6.52 4.05 8.46
N GLY A 28 -6.39 3.09 9.39
CA GLY A 28 -7.39 2.86 10.44
C GLY A 28 -8.63 2.08 10.00
N HIS A 29 -8.53 1.26 8.97
CA HIS A 29 -9.70 0.65 8.31
C HIS A 29 -10.06 -0.79 8.73
N GLY A 30 -9.38 -1.35 9.74
CA GLY A 30 -9.72 -2.66 10.31
C GLY A 30 -9.62 -3.84 9.34
N MET A 31 -10.17 -5.01 9.73
CA MET A 31 -9.95 -6.29 9.01
C MET A 31 -10.53 -6.35 7.59
N ILE A 32 -11.41 -5.43 7.20
CA ILE A 32 -12.05 -5.45 5.87
C ILE A 32 -11.11 -4.89 4.80
N ASN A 33 -10.27 -3.91 5.13
CA ASN A 33 -9.32 -3.31 4.21
C ASN A 33 -7.90 -3.67 4.67
N ASN A 34 -7.43 -4.86 4.29
CA ASN A 34 -6.15 -5.39 4.77
C ASN A 34 -4.95 -5.02 3.90
N ILE A 35 -5.14 -4.17 2.89
CA ILE A 35 -4.05 -3.66 2.07
C ILE A 35 -4.32 -2.23 1.60
N THR A 36 -3.31 -1.40 1.74
CA THR A 36 -3.20 -0.07 1.12
C THR A 36 -2.19 -0.14 0.00
N VAL A 37 -2.54 0.41 -1.15
CA VAL A 37 -1.66 0.57 -2.31
C VAL A 37 -1.67 2.04 -2.70
N GLY A 38 -0.49 2.63 -2.81
CA GLY A 38 -0.35 4.01 -3.27
C GLY A 38 0.49 4.12 -4.53
N ALA A 39 0.13 5.05 -5.40
CA ALA A 39 0.91 5.43 -6.57
C ALA A 39 1.24 6.92 -6.50
N SER A 40 2.50 7.26 -6.76
CA SER A 40 3.01 8.62 -6.68
C SER A 40 3.26 9.20 -8.06
N PHE A 41 2.82 10.43 -8.31
CA PHE A 41 3.03 11.16 -9.56
C PHE A 41 3.53 12.58 -9.28
N GLY A 42 4.39 13.11 -10.14
CA GLY A 42 4.99 14.44 -9.99
C GLY A 42 6.24 14.45 -9.11
N ALA A 43 6.37 15.45 -8.25
CA ALA A 43 7.59 15.68 -7.49
C ALA A 43 7.93 14.53 -6.55
N THR A 44 9.24 14.27 -6.42
CA THR A 44 9.78 13.21 -5.56
C THR A 44 9.71 13.64 -4.09
N ARG A 45 9.20 12.78 -3.21
CA ARG A 45 9.07 13.05 -1.76
C ARG A 45 9.33 11.80 -0.94
N ASN A 46 9.75 11.95 0.31
CA ASN A 46 9.86 10.84 1.23
C ASN A 46 8.50 10.52 1.85
N LEU A 47 8.05 9.28 1.69
CA LEU A 47 7.03 8.67 2.52
C LEU A 47 7.73 8.06 3.74
N THR A 48 7.40 8.54 4.93
CA THR A 48 8.02 8.08 6.16
C THR A 48 7.05 7.23 6.94
N PHE A 49 7.51 6.06 7.40
CA PHE A 49 6.84 5.20 8.35
C PHE A 49 7.51 5.33 9.71
N LYS A 50 6.71 5.40 10.77
CA LYS A 50 7.15 5.52 12.16
C LYS A 50 6.53 4.41 12.98
N HIS A 51 7.34 3.55 13.56
CA HIS A 51 6.85 2.53 14.48
C HIS A 51 6.26 3.20 15.71
N HIS A 52 4.97 2.95 16.00
CA HIS A 52 4.25 3.72 17.02
C HIS A 52 4.82 3.52 18.44
N ALA A 53 5.34 2.33 18.75
CA ALA A 53 5.82 1.99 20.09
C ALA A 53 7.29 2.40 20.32
N SER A 54 8.19 2.15 19.34
CA SER A 54 9.62 2.49 19.48
C SER A 54 9.96 3.90 19.00
N GLY A 55 9.11 4.50 18.16
CA GLY A 55 9.38 5.78 17.52
C GLY A 55 10.41 5.73 16.40
N GLU A 56 10.93 4.55 16.04
CA GLU A 56 11.87 4.39 14.93
C GLU A 56 11.22 4.73 13.60
N GLU A 57 11.95 5.45 12.75
CA GLU A 57 11.45 5.94 11.47
C GLU A 57 12.22 5.31 10.29
N ALA A 58 11.48 4.93 9.26
CA ALA A 58 12.01 4.47 7.98
C ALA A 58 11.40 5.32 6.87
N SER A 59 12.24 5.94 6.04
CA SER A 59 11.80 6.79 4.92
C SER A 59 12.06 6.11 3.58
N PHE A 60 11.07 6.16 2.71
CA PHE A 60 11.12 5.63 1.36
C PHE A 60 10.92 6.75 0.35
N LEU A 61 11.90 6.93 -0.53
CA LEU A 61 11.83 7.94 -1.58
C LEU A 61 10.81 7.50 -2.63
N GLN A 62 9.75 8.30 -2.81
CA GLN A 62 8.70 8.07 -3.79
C GLN A 62 8.92 9.00 -5.00
N ARG A 63 9.36 8.44 -6.12
CA ARG A 63 9.55 9.13 -7.40
C ARG A 63 8.28 9.07 -8.24
N ASN A 64 8.24 9.85 -9.32
CA ASN A 64 7.14 9.80 -10.29
C ASN A 64 7.00 8.40 -10.91
N GLY A 65 5.83 7.80 -10.73
CA GLY A 65 5.50 6.46 -11.20
C GLY A 65 5.76 5.35 -10.16
N ASP A 66 6.35 5.67 -9.00
CA ASP A 66 6.57 4.66 -7.97
C ASP A 66 5.23 4.22 -7.36
N ILE A 67 5.13 2.92 -7.12
CA ILE A 67 4.00 2.27 -6.47
C ILE A 67 4.51 1.63 -5.18
N PHE A 68 3.77 1.81 -4.10
CA PHE A 68 4.02 1.16 -2.83
C PHE A 68 2.78 0.43 -2.36
N ALA A 69 2.96 -0.56 -1.50
CA ALA A 69 1.87 -1.23 -0.82
C ALA A 69 2.31 -1.63 0.58
N PHE A 70 1.36 -1.63 1.51
CA PHE A 70 1.55 -2.16 2.85
C PHE A 70 0.26 -2.81 3.34
N ASP A 71 0.39 -3.79 4.23
CA ASP A 71 -0.71 -4.57 4.77
C ASP A 71 -1.18 -4.03 6.13
N ASP A 72 -2.17 -4.70 6.70
CA ASP A 72 -2.74 -4.41 8.00
C ASP A 72 -1.72 -4.53 9.15
N TYR A 73 -0.71 -5.38 9.03
CA TYR A 73 0.37 -5.44 10.01
C TYR A 73 1.15 -4.13 10.04
N ILE A 74 1.55 -3.61 8.88
CA ILE A 74 2.26 -2.33 8.80
C ILE A 74 1.34 -1.20 9.26
N ASP A 75 0.09 -1.12 8.79
CA ASP A 75 -0.84 -0.08 9.22
C ASP A 75 -1.11 -0.12 10.73
N SER A 76 -1.15 -1.30 11.36
CA SER A 76 -1.40 -1.40 12.80
C SER A 76 -0.19 -1.04 13.67
N ASN A 77 1.03 -1.20 13.16
CA ASN A 77 2.26 -1.01 13.95
C ASN A 77 3.00 0.29 13.60
N TYR A 78 2.77 0.84 12.42
CA TYR A 78 3.46 2.01 11.90
C TYR A 78 2.45 3.08 11.49
N MET A 79 2.66 4.30 11.98
CA MET A 79 2.04 5.46 11.36
C MET A 79 2.84 5.85 10.12
N HIS A 80 2.20 6.47 9.13
CA HIS A 80 2.88 6.96 7.95
C HIS A 80 2.50 8.42 7.64
N GLY A 81 3.40 9.13 6.96
CA GLY A 81 3.21 10.54 6.68
C GLY A 81 4.15 11.05 5.58
N LEU A 82 3.80 12.22 5.05
CA LEU A 82 4.60 12.92 4.05
C LEU A 82 4.96 14.30 4.64
N HIS A 83 6.19 14.45 5.13
CA HIS A 83 6.59 15.67 5.81
C HIS A 83 6.90 16.81 4.84
N PRO A 84 6.56 18.07 5.18
CA PRO A 84 7.04 19.23 4.44
C PRO A 84 8.56 19.22 4.28
N VAL A 85 9.02 19.67 3.12
CA VAL A 85 10.44 19.80 2.82
C VAL A 85 10.87 21.25 2.94
N LYS A 86 12.13 21.47 3.33
CA LYS A 86 12.70 22.82 3.51
C LYS A 86 13.10 23.48 2.19
N GLU A 87 13.14 22.73 1.10
CA GLU A 87 13.57 23.20 -0.21
C GLU A 87 12.54 24.18 -0.79
N GLU A 88 13.02 25.34 -1.26
CA GLU A 88 12.16 26.44 -1.70
C GLU A 88 11.31 26.10 -2.93
N VAL A 89 11.75 25.15 -3.77
CA VAL A 89 11.05 24.81 -5.02
C VAL A 89 10.95 23.30 -5.16
N VAL A 90 9.85 22.75 -4.67
CA VAL A 90 9.42 21.38 -4.97
C VAL A 90 8.14 21.46 -5.78
N GLY A 91 8.12 20.77 -6.92
CA GLY A 91 6.97 20.76 -7.81
C GLY A 91 5.75 20.08 -7.20
N GLN A 92 4.63 20.15 -7.92
CA GLN A 92 3.38 19.49 -7.53
C GLN A 92 3.55 17.97 -7.47
N ARG A 93 2.87 17.34 -6.51
CA ARG A 93 2.78 15.88 -6.37
C ARG A 93 1.32 15.46 -6.20
N VAL A 94 0.97 14.34 -6.82
CA VAL A 94 -0.30 13.65 -6.63
C VAL A 94 -0.02 12.25 -6.09
N SER A 95 -0.75 11.85 -5.05
CA SER A 95 -0.75 10.49 -4.53
C SER A 95 -2.14 9.89 -4.72
N VAL A 96 -2.23 8.82 -5.50
CA VAL A 96 -3.46 8.03 -5.62
C VAL A 96 -3.37 6.89 -4.62
N ILE A 97 -4.35 6.78 -3.72
CA ILE A 97 -4.41 5.73 -2.71
C ILE A 97 -5.60 4.83 -3.01
N ILE A 98 -5.35 3.52 -2.99
CA ILE A 98 -6.32 2.45 -3.15
C ILE A 98 -6.28 1.61 -1.88
N MET A 99 -7.45 1.34 -1.31
CA MET A 99 -7.59 0.43 -0.18
C MET A 99 -8.54 -0.68 -0.55
N GLY A 100 -8.23 -1.87 -0.07
CA GLY A 100 -9.00 -3.03 -0.47
C GLY A 100 -8.64 -4.31 0.26
N ARG A 101 -9.01 -5.42 -0.38
CA ARG A 101 -8.73 -6.77 0.11
C ARG A 101 -7.72 -7.45 -0.79
N ARG A 102 -6.63 -7.94 -0.22
CA ARG A 102 -5.71 -8.83 -0.93
C ARG A 102 -6.45 -10.11 -1.31
N LYS A 103 -6.51 -10.43 -2.60
CA LYS A 103 -7.03 -11.72 -3.07
C LYS A 103 -5.95 -12.77 -2.85
N VAL A 104 -6.19 -13.73 -1.97
CA VAL A 104 -5.37 -14.94 -1.91
C VAL A 104 -5.67 -15.73 -3.19
N GLN A 105 -4.68 -15.89 -4.05
CA GLN A 105 -4.82 -16.76 -5.21
C GLN A 105 -5.07 -18.17 -4.67
N ALA A 106 -6.28 -18.70 -4.87
CA ALA A 106 -6.58 -20.07 -4.53
C ALA A 106 -5.55 -20.93 -5.26
N ARG A 107 -4.69 -21.64 -4.52
CA ARG A 107 -3.93 -22.73 -5.11
C ARG A 107 -4.99 -23.69 -5.63
N VAL A 108 -5.12 -23.80 -6.94
CA VAL A 108 -5.79 -24.95 -7.53
C VAL A 108 -4.99 -26.13 -7.01
N SER A 109 -5.52 -26.86 -6.04
CA SER A 109 -4.98 -28.16 -5.71
C SER A 109 -5.10 -28.95 -7.00
N MET A 110 -3.98 -29.26 -7.64
CA MET A 110 -3.98 -30.31 -8.65
C MET A 110 -4.53 -31.54 -7.94
N CYS A 111 -5.78 -31.88 -8.23
CA CYS A 111 -6.34 -33.17 -7.89
C CYS A 111 -5.34 -34.19 -8.45
N PRO A 112 -4.70 -35.03 -7.62
CA PRO A 112 -3.74 -35.99 -8.10
C PRO A 112 -4.41 -36.82 -9.19
N LEU A 113 -3.74 -37.05 -10.32
CA LEU A 113 -4.25 -37.85 -11.44
C LEU A 113 -4.75 -39.26 -11.01
N SER A 114 -4.43 -39.71 -9.79
CA SER A 114 -4.95 -40.94 -9.19
C SER A 114 -6.44 -40.90 -8.81
N GLU A 115 -7.05 -39.74 -8.58
CA GLU A 115 -8.49 -39.66 -8.26
C GLU A 115 -9.39 -39.68 -9.51
N PHE A 116 -8.87 -39.28 -10.68
CA PHE A 116 -9.62 -39.36 -11.94
C PHE A 116 -9.83 -40.81 -12.41
N ALA A 117 -8.93 -41.72 -12.01
CA ALA A 117 -8.99 -43.14 -12.35
C ALA A 117 -10.04 -43.94 -11.53
N MET A 118 -10.67 -43.36 -10.50
CA MET A 118 -11.75 -44.01 -9.75
C MET A 118 -13.16 -43.57 -10.16
N MET A 119 -13.29 -42.54 -11.00
CA MET A 119 -14.59 -42.09 -11.53
C MET A 119 -15.00 -42.80 -12.83
N LEU A 120 -14.08 -43.53 -13.44
CA LEU A 120 -14.37 -44.47 -14.52
C LEU A 120 -14.24 -45.87 -13.91
N GLY A 121 -15.35 -46.39 -13.39
CA GLY A 121 -15.46 -47.79 -13.00
C GLY A 121 -15.18 -48.75 -14.19
N PRO A 122 -15.07 -50.06 -13.92
CA PRO A 122 -14.57 -51.05 -14.89
C PRO A 122 -15.30 -51.07 -16.23
#